data_AF-A0AAV5U850-F1
#
_entry.id   AF-A0AAV5U850-F1
#
_cell.length_a   1.000
_cell.length_b   1.000
_cell.length_c   1.000
_cell.angle_alpha   90.00
_cell.angle_beta   90.00
_cell.angle_gamma   90.00
#
_symmetry.space_group_name_H-M   'P 1'
#
loop_
_entity.id
_entity.type
_entity.pdbx_description
1 polymer ?
#
loop_
_entity_poly.entity_id
_entity_poly.type
_entity_poly.pdbx_seq_one_letter_code
_entity_poly.pdbx_strand_id
1 'polypeptide(L)'
;KFLAIHSPFFSTMFFGKFSENGKDEVEIKDVDYEEFLDLLHFIFIKSMVITDRTVLHILKLADRFQMEDVMDLAVKHLTQSKGIDAAN
;
A
#
# COMPACT_ATOMS: atom_id res chain seq x y z
N LYS A 1 14.76 -5.22 0.29
CA LYS A 1 14.91 -4.10 -0.67
C LYS A 1 13.65 -3.79 -1.46
N PHE A 2 12.86 -4.78 -1.91
CA PHE A 2 11.64 -4.55 -2.71
C PHE A 2 10.68 -3.51 -2.11
N LEU A 3 10.29 -3.66 -0.85
CA LEU A 3 9.43 -2.69 -0.15
C LEU A 3 9.98 -1.26 -0.20
N ALA A 4 11.28 -1.08 0.00
CA ALA A 4 11.92 0.25 -0.06
C ALA A 4 11.97 0.87 -1.46
N ILE A 5 11.89 0.06 -2.53
CA ILE A 5 11.79 0.57 -3.90
C ILE A 5 10.40 1.19 -4.14
N HIS A 6 9.37 0.57 -3.58
CA HIS A 6 7.98 0.97 -3.80
C HIS A 6 7.43 1.92 -2.74
N SER A 7 8.21 2.23 -1.69
CA SER A 7 7.75 2.99 -0.55
C SER A 7 8.89 3.81 0.06
N PRO A 8 8.82 5.15 -0.01
CA PRO A 8 9.72 6.05 0.71
C PRO A 8 9.70 5.81 2.23
N PHE A 9 8.53 5.44 2.79
CA PHE A 9 8.40 5.05 4.19
C PHE A 9 9.33 3.87 4.52
N PHE A 10 9.23 2.76 3.77
CA PHE A 10 10.07 1.58 4.00
C PHE A 10 11.54 1.83 3.66
N SER A 11 11.83 2.68 2.67
CA SER A 11 13.20 3.11 2.39
C SER A 11 13.82 3.83 3.59
N THR A 12 13.07 4.76 4.17
CA THR A 12 13.48 5.51 5.36
C THR A 12 13.59 4.62 6.59
N MET A 13 12.64 3.72 6.81
CA MET A 13 12.64 2.77 7.94
C MET A 13 13.83 1.80 7.88
N PHE A 14 14.11 1.21 6.71
CA PHE A 14 15.15 0.17 6.59
C PHE A 14 16.57 0.73 6.42
N PHE A 15 16.73 1.90 5.79
CA PHE A 15 18.04 2.44 5.42
C PHE A 15 18.34 3.82 6.01
N GLY A 16 17.35 4.45 6.65
CA GLY A 16 17.55 5.72 7.37
C GLY A 16 18.30 5.54 8.68
N LYS A 17 18.42 6.64 9.43
CA LYS A 17 19.11 6.66 10.73
C LYS A 17 18.15 6.31 11.88
N PHE A 18 17.40 5.23 11.71
CA PHE A 18 16.43 4.73 12.70
C PHE A 18 16.94 3.45 13.36
N SER A 19 16.29 3.05 14.45
CA SER A 19 16.70 1.88 15.24
C SER A 19 16.52 0.57 14.48
N GLU A 20 15.69 0.59 13.44
CA GLU A 20 15.31 -0.51 12.57
C GLU A 20 16.39 -0.80 11.51
N ASN A 21 17.32 0.13 11.27
CA ASN A 21 18.38 -0.05 10.28
C ASN A 21 19.27 -1.24 10.67
N GLY A 22 19.41 -2.18 9.73
CA GLY A 22 20.24 -3.37 9.90
C GLY A 22 19.63 -4.46 10.77
N LYS A 23 18.36 -4.35 11.19
CA LYS A 23 17.63 -5.44 11.83
C LYS A 23 17.08 -6.42 10.79
N ASP A 24 17.11 -7.71 11.13
CA ASP A 24 16.50 -8.76 10.31
C ASP A 24 14.96 -8.74 10.42
N GLU A 25 14.43 -8.24 11.54
CA GLU A 25 13.00 -8.13 11.80
C GLU A 25 12.63 -6.71 12.25
N VAL A 26 11.50 -6.21 11.73
CA VAL A 26 10.95 -4.90 12.07
C VAL A 26 9.47 -5.06 12.38
N GLU A 27 9.07 -4.59 13.55
CA GLU A 27 7.66 -4.57 13.96
C GLU A 27 6.93 -3.41 13.28
N ILE A 28 5.80 -3.70 12.63
CA ILE A 28 4.88 -2.69 12.10
C ILE A 28 3.64 -2.67 13.00
N LYS A 29 3.54 -1.63 13.83
CA LYS A 29 2.44 -1.46 14.79
C LYS A 29 1.17 -0.94 14.13
N ASP A 30 0.02 -1.15 14.76
CA ASP A 30 -1.27 -0.57 14.35
C ASP A 30 -1.67 -0.90 12.90
N VAL A 31 -1.30 -2.08 12.42
CA VAL A 31 -1.65 -2.60 11.09
C VAL A 31 -2.34 -3.94 11.27
N ASP A 32 -3.47 -4.12 10.59
CA ASP A 32 -4.12 -5.42 10.53
C ASP A 32 -3.31 -6.36 9.62
N TYR A 33 -3.09 -7.58 10.10
CA TYR A 33 -2.24 -8.56 9.41
C TYR A 33 -2.80 -8.92 8.02
N GLU A 34 -4.12 -9.14 7.92
CA GLU A 34 -4.75 -9.56 6.68
C GLU A 34 -4.79 -8.40 5.67
N GLU A 35 -5.09 -7.18 6.12
CA GLU A 35 -5.03 -5.98 5.27
C GLU A 35 -3.60 -5.76 4.71
N PHE A 36 -2.58 -6.00 5.53
CA PHE A 36 -1.19 -5.88 5.09
C PHE A 36 -0.79 -7.00 4.12
N LEU A 37 -1.26 -8.22 4.37
CA LEU A 37 -1.03 -9.34 3.48
C LEU A 37 -1.67 -9.10 2.10
N ASP A 38 -2.86 -8.51 2.04
CA ASP A 38 -3.49 -8.07 0.80
C ASP A 38 -2.62 -7.04 0.06
N LEU A 39 -2.10 -6.02 0.75
CA LEU A 39 -1.17 -5.06 0.13
C LEU A 39 0.08 -5.75 -0.43
N LEU A 40 0.68 -6.67 0.33
CA LEU A 40 1.86 -7.41 -0.12
C LEU A 40 1.57 -8.27 -1.35
N HIS A 41 0.45 -9.00 -1.36
CA HIS A 41 0.04 -9.79 -2.52
C HIS A 41 -0.15 -8.90 -3.76
N PHE A 42 -0.73 -7.71 -3.59
CA PHE A 42 -0.89 -6.74 -4.68
C PHE A 42 0.46 -6.30 -5.28
N ILE A 43 1.39 -5.83 -4.45
CA ILE A 43 2.65 -5.25 -4.93
C ILE A 43 3.66 -6.32 -5.40
N PHE A 44 3.67 -7.50 -4.79
CA PHE A 44 4.64 -8.55 -5.14
C PHE A 44 4.16 -9.46 -6.26
N ILE A 45 2.91 -9.91 -6.22
CA ILE A 45 2.46 -10.99 -7.09
C ILE A 45 1.87 -10.43 -8.40
N LYS A 46 1.51 -9.14 -8.47
CA LYS A 46 0.85 -8.47 -9.63
C LYS A 46 -0.37 -9.22 -10.20
N SER A 47 -0.78 -10.33 -9.59
CA SER A 47 -1.93 -11.16 -9.96
C SER A 47 -3.18 -10.76 -9.19
N MET A 48 -3.02 -10.01 -8.10
CA MET A 48 -4.15 -9.51 -7.33
C MET A 48 -4.66 -8.21 -7.93
N VAL A 49 -5.98 -8.15 -8.13
CA VAL A 49 -6.68 -6.96 -8.60
C VAL A 49 -7.32 -6.29 -7.39
N ILE A 50 -7.32 -4.95 -7.35
CA ILE A 50 -8.07 -4.21 -6.34
C ILE A 50 -9.56 -4.47 -6.55
N THR A 51 -10.29 -4.77 -5.47
CA THR A 51 -11.73 -5.06 -5.50
C THR A 51 -12.47 -4.09 -4.58
N ASP A 52 -13.80 -4.02 -4.70
CA ASP A 52 -14.61 -3.19 -3.78
C ASP A 52 -14.46 -3.60 -2.30
N ARG A 53 -14.07 -4.85 -2.03
CA ARG A 53 -13.83 -5.34 -0.67
C ARG A 53 -12.46 -4.92 -0.12
N THR A 54 -11.46 -4.79 -0.99
CA THR A 54 -10.07 -4.53 -0.58
C THR A 54 -9.66 -3.07 -0.74
N VAL A 55 -10.31 -2.34 -1.64
CA VAL A 55 -9.90 -0.99 -2.06
C VAL A 55 -9.75 0.00 -0.91
N LEU A 56 -10.60 -0.07 0.12
CA LEU A 56 -10.55 0.87 1.24
C LEU A 56 -9.30 0.66 2.11
N HIS A 57 -8.98 -0.59 2.46
CA HIS A 57 -7.78 -0.85 3.28
C HIS A 57 -6.51 -0.70 2.44
N ILE A 58 -6.54 -1.07 1.16
CA ILE A 58 -5.40 -0.87 0.24
C ILE A 58 -5.10 0.62 0.13
N LEU A 59 -6.11 1.47 -0.03
CA LEU A 59 -5.93 2.92 -0.07
C LEU A 59 -5.34 3.46 1.23
N LYS A 60 -5.88 3.05 2.38
CA LYS A 60 -5.40 3.45 3.72
C LYS A 60 -3.92 3.06 3.93
N LEU A 61 -3.55 1.83 3.56
CA LEU A 61 -2.18 1.36 3.73
C LEU A 61 -1.23 1.99 2.69
N ALA A 62 -1.68 2.23 1.47
CA ALA A 62 -0.90 2.92 0.45
C ALA A 62 -0.54 4.34 0.88
N ASP A 63 -1.50 5.10 1.42
CA ASP A 63 -1.25 6.42 1.99
C ASP A 63 -0.26 6.34 3.17
N ARG A 64 -0.52 5.45 4.13
CA ARG A 64 0.34 5.24 5.30
C ARG A 64 1.79 4.92 4.93
N PHE A 65 2.00 4.05 3.94
CA PHE A 65 3.32 3.63 3.50
C PHE A 65 3.84 4.44 2.32
N GLN A 66 3.21 5.56 1.96
CA GLN A 66 3.66 6.46 0.90
C GLN A 66 3.85 5.76 -0.45
N MET A 67 2.96 4.83 -0.80
CA MET A 67 2.99 4.07 -2.05
C MET A 67 2.08 4.75 -3.08
N GLU A 68 2.56 5.84 -3.70
CA GLU A 68 1.76 6.67 -4.63
C GLU A 68 1.13 5.86 -5.77
N ASP A 69 1.89 4.97 -6.41
CA ASP A 69 1.38 4.12 -7.49
C ASP A 69 0.19 3.24 -7.05
N VAL A 70 0.23 2.72 -5.81
CA VAL A 70 -0.85 1.89 -5.25
C VAL A 70 -2.06 2.75 -4.91
N MET A 71 -1.82 3.95 -4.36
CA MET A 71 -2.86 4.92 -4.05
C MET A 71 -3.62 5.33 -5.31
N ASP A 72 -2.91 5.65 -6.40
CA ASP A 72 -3.52 6.02 -7.68
C ASP A 72 -4.39 4.90 -8.26
N LEU A 73 -3.94 3.65 -8.15
CA LEU A 73 -4.71 2.48 -8.59
C LEU A 73 -5.96 2.27 -7.75
N ALA A 74 -5.89 2.47 -6.43
CA ALA A 74 -7.04 2.38 -5.54
C ALA A 74 -8.06 3.51 -5.79
N VAL A 75 -7.59 4.75 -5.97
CA VAL A 75 -8.45 5.90 -6.33
C VAL A 75 -9.10 5.68 -7.69
N LYS A 76 -8.35 5.15 -8.67
CA LYS A 76 -8.90 4.80 -9.98
C LYS A 76 -10.02 3.76 -9.85
N HIS A 77 -9.83 2.72 -9.04
CA HIS A 77 -10.87 1.73 -8.78
C HIS A 77 -12.13 2.37 -8.17
N LEU A 78 -11.97 3.24 -7.17
CA LEU A 78 -13.08 3.94 -6.51
C LEU A 78 -13.85 4.90 -7.43
N THR A 79 -13.15 5.55 -8.36
CA THR A 79 -13.78 6.50 -9.30
C THR A 79 -14.48 5.77 -10.44
N GLN A 80 -13.97 4.61 -10.85
CA GLN A 80 -14.60 3.76 -11.87
C GLN A 80 -15.79 2.96 -11.32
N SER A 81 -15.72 2.45 -10.09
CA SER A 81 -16.82 1.68 -9.48
C SER A 81 -18.05 2.54 -9.18
N LYS A 82 -17.85 3.85 -8.97
CA LYS A 82 -18.93 4.79 -8.66
C LYS A 82 -19.75 5.26 -9.86
N GLY A 83 -19.38 4.90 -11.11
CA GLY A 83 -20.09 5.34 -12.31
C GLY A 83 -20.43 6.83 -12.22
N ILE A 84 -19.41 7.68 -12.12
CA ILE A 84 -19.66 9.12 -12.08
C ILE A 84 -20.15 9.50 -13.49
N ASP A 85 -21.47 9.62 -13.65
CA ASP A 85 -22.09 10.43 -14.68
C ASP A 85 -21.62 11.87 -14.44
N ALA A 86 -20.44 12.19 -14.96
CA ALA A 86 -19.94 13.55 -15.07
C ALA A 86 -20.69 14.22 -16.22
N ALA A 87 -21.98 14.47 -16.01
CA ALA A 87 -22.77 15.41 -16.78
C ALA A 87 -23.20 16.53 -15.85
N ASN A 88 -22.34 17.55 -15.74
CA ASN A 88 -22.73 18.92 -15.47
C ASN A 88 -22.30 19.76 -16.68
#